data_AF-A0AAI8SW90-F1
#
_entry.id   AF-A0AAI8SW90-F1
#
_cell.length_a   1.000
_cell.length_b   1.000
_cell.length_c   1.000
_cell.angle_alpha   90.00
_cell.angle_beta   90.00
_cell.angle_gamma   90.00
#
_symmetry.space_group_name_H-M   'P 1'
#
loop_
_entity.id
_entity.type
_entity.pdbx_description
1 polymer ?
#
loop_
_entity_poly.entity_id
_entity_poly.type
_entity_poly.pdbx_seq_one_letter_code
_entity_poly.pdbx_strand_id
1 'polypeptide(L)'
;MQLAEDAARHGADAAIRRWLGHDRPLPGFGHQLYPEGDPRATALLAAIGNTDETLRLLEIAAIAATGARPNIDFALAVLTRSLGLPRDAPFHLFALGRSVGWAAHMVEQIMSGSIIRPRGRYEGLLP
;
A
#
# COMPACT_ATOMS: atom_id res chain seq x y z
N MET A 1 -4.42 1.86 9.11
CA MET A 1 -3.09 1.26 8.90
C MET A 1 -2.45 1.00 10.27
N GLN A 2 -2.07 -0.24 10.60
CA GLN A 2 -1.54 -0.56 11.95
C GLN A 2 -0.27 0.25 12.28
N LEU A 3 0.62 0.46 11.31
CA LEU A 3 1.80 1.32 11.47
C LEU A 3 1.44 2.76 11.88
N ALA A 4 0.36 3.34 11.34
CA ALA A 4 -0.08 4.69 11.71
C ALA A 4 -0.66 4.77 13.13
N GLU A 5 -1.32 3.70 13.59
CA GLU A 5 -1.79 3.62 14.98
C GLU A 5 -0.63 3.44 15.95
N ASP A 6 0.35 2.63 15.57
CA ASP A 6 1.58 2.43 16.34
C ASP A 6 2.37 3.74 16.47
N ALA A 7 2.47 4.50 15.38
CA ALA A 7 3.07 5.83 15.36
C ALA A 7 2.27 6.83 16.22
N ALA A 8 0.94 6.79 16.19
CA ALA A 8 0.11 7.65 17.04
C ALA A 8 0.30 7.36 18.54
N ARG A 9 0.53 6.11 18.92
CA ARG A 9 0.68 5.71 20.34
C ARG A 9 2.09 5.95 20.88
N HIS A 10 3.11 5.78 20.05
CA HIS A 10 4.49 5.67 20.52
C HIS A 10 5.47 6.62 19.81
N GLY A 11 5.00 7.41 18.85
CA GLY A 11 5.83 8.25 17.98
C GLY A 11 6.32 7.51 16.73
N ALA A 12 6.54 8.29 15.66
CA ALA A 12 6.92 7.78 14.33
C ALA A 12 8.21 6.96 14.36
N ASP A 13 9.30 7.50 14.93
CA ASP A 13 10.60 6.80 14.96
C ASP A 13 10.56 5.48 15.72
N ALA A 14 9.84 5.44 16.84
CA ALA A 14 9.71 4.23 17.63
C ALA A 14 8.90 3.16 16.90
N ALA A 15 7.83 3.55 16.20
CA ALA A 15 7.06 2.66 15.35
C ALA A 15 7.90 2.11 14.19
N ILE A 16 8.60 2.97 13.45
CA ILE A 16 9.48 2.55 12.36
C ILE A 16 10.54 1.55 12.84
N ARG A 17 11.24 1.84 13.94
CA ARG A 17 12.25 0.90 14.50
C ARG A 17 11.64 -0.46 14.85
N ARG A 18 10.47 -0.48 15.50
CA ARG A 18 9.80 -1.75 15.85
C ARG A 18 9.42 -2.55 14.61
N TRP A 19 8.87 -1.90 13.58
CA TRP A 19 8.43 -2.59 12.37
C TRP A 19 9.62 -3.12 11.56
N LEU A 20 10.70 -2.34 11.43
CA LEU A 20 11.93 -2.80 10.78
C LEU A 20 12.61 -3.96 11.52
N GLY A 21 12.48 -4.03 12.84
CA GLY A 21 12.99 -5.15 13.64
C GLY A 21 12.35 -6.51 13.31
N HIS A 22 11.25 -6.55 12.55
CA HIS A 22 10.59 -7.79 12.11
C HIS A 22 10.99 -8.23 10.70
N ASP A 23 11.96 -7.58 10.06
CA ASP A 23 12.45 -7.89 8.71
C ASP A 23 11.33 -7.93 7.64
N ARG A 24 10.38 -6.99 7.76
CA ARG A 24 9.25 -6.84 6.82
C ARG A 24 9.26 -5.45 6.19
N PRO A 25 8.85 -5.31 4.92
CA PRO A 25 8.62 -4.01 4.31
C PRO A 25 7.63 -3.18 5.11
N LEU A 26 7.88 -1.86 5.20
CA LEU A 26 6.98 -0.92 5.85
C LEU A 26 5.66 -0.79 5.06
N PRO A 27 4.49 -1.07 5.66
CA PRO A 27 3.22 -0.90 4.97
C PRO A 27 3.02 0.54 4.50
N GLY A 28 2.60 0.71 3.25
CA GLY A 28 2.40 2.03 2.64
C GLY A 28 3.65 2.67 2.04
N PHE A 29 4.82 2.02 2.12
CA PHE A 29 6.08 2.55 1.61
C PHE A 29 6.77 1.57 0.66
N GLY A 30 7.41 2.13 -0.37
CA GLY A 30 8.11 1.37 -1.40
C GLY A 30 7.17 0.67 -2.38
N HIS A 31 7.71 0.35 -3.56
CA HIS A 31 7.00 -0.37 -4.61
C HIS A 31 7.98 -1.03 -5.57
N GLN A 32 7.78 -2.32 -5.90
CA GLN A 32 8.71 -3.07 -6.76
C GLN A 32 8.82 -2.50 -8.19
N LEU A 33 7.69 -2.04 -8.75
CA LEU A 33 7.67 -1.44 -10.09
C LEU A 33 8.01 0.06 -10.10
N TYR A 34 8.03 0.71 -8.94
CA TYR A 34 8.27 2.16 -8.82
C TYR A 34 9.38 2.43 -7.81
N PRO A 35 10.64 2.07 -8.12
CA PRO A 35 11.77 2.28 -7.21
C PRO A 35 11.98 3.76 -6.87
N GLU A 36 11.71 4.65 -7.82
CA GLU A 36 11.83 6.11 -7.64
C GLU A 36 10.60 6.77 -7.01
N GLY A 37 9.57 5.99 -6.66
CA GLY A 37 8.32 6.46 -6.04
C GLY A 37 7.07 6.24 -6.89
N ASP A 38 5.95 5.96 -6.21
CA ASP A 38 4.67 5.67 -6.86
C ASP A 38 4.03 6.95 -7.43
N PRO A 39 3.85 7.07 -8.76
CA PRO A 39 3.32 8.28 -9.37
C PRO A 39 1.88 8.59 -8.94
N ARG A 40 1.11 7.57 -8.56
CA ARG A 40 -0.28 7.73 -8.09
C ARG A 40 -0.31 8.34 -6.71
N ALA A 41 0.61 7.90 -5.83
CA ALA A 41 0.76 8.44 -4.49
C ALA A 41 1.19 9.92 -4.56
N THR A 42 2.19 10.22 -5.39
CA THR A 42 2.66 11.58 -5.65
C THR A 42 1.53 12.48 -6.12
N ALA A 43 0.78 12.06 -7.13
CA ALA A 43 -0.33 12.85 -7.67
C ALA A 43 -1.44 13.09 -6.64
N LEU A 44 -1.83 12.04 -5.89
CA LEU A 44 -2.87 12.17 -4.89
C LEU A 44 -2.43 13.09 -3.75
N LEU A 45 -1.26 12.85 -3.15
CA LEU A 45 -0.72 13.65 -2.05
C LEU A 45 -0.52 15.12 -2.45
N ALA A 46 -0.12 15.40 -3.68
CA ALA A 46 -0.02 16.77 -4.19
C ALA A 46 -1.38 17.47 -4.26
N ALA A 47 -2.46 16.73 -4.58
CA ALA A 47 -3.80 17.29 -4.69
C ALA A 47 -4.47 17.55 -3.33
N ILE A 48 -4.22 16.69 -2.32
CA ILE A 48 -4.92 16.77 -1.03
C ILE A 48 -4.08 17.36 0.09
N GLY A 49 -2.75 17.34 -0.05
CA GLY A 49 -1.83 17.59 1.05
C GLY A 49 -1.90 16.51 2.14
N ASN A 50 -0.89 16.49 3.00
CA ASN A 50 -0.90 15.64 4.20
C ASN A 50 -1.18 16.53 5.41
N THR A 51 -2.44 16.66 5.82
CA THR A 51 -2.84 17.50 6.97
C THR A 51 -2.71 16.79 8.32
N ASP A 52 -2.59 15.46 8.32
CA ASP A 52 -2.45 14.64 9.53
C ASP A 52 -1.00 14.63 10.02
N GLU A 53 -0.75 15.22 11.19
CA GLU A 53 0.60 15.33 11.77
C GLU A 53 1.25 13.97 12.02
N THR A 54 0.49 12.97 12.46
CA THR A 54 1.03 11.63 12.69
C THR A 54 1.52 11.01 11.39
N LEU A 55 0.73 11.11 10.33
CA LEU A 55 1.12 10.59 9.02
C LEU A 55 2.29 11.39 8.41
N ARG A 56 2.32 12.71 8.56
CA ARG A 56 3.48 13.53 8.12
C ARG A 56 4.78 13.09 8.78
N LEU A 57 4.78 12.95 10.10
CA LEU A 57 5.96 12.51 10.85
C LEU A 57 6.35 11.08 10.48
N LEU A 58 5.36 10.21 10.26
CA LEU A 58 5.60 8.84 9.81
C LEU A 58 6.24 8.79 8.42
N GLU A 59 5.79 9.61 7.48
CA GLU A 59 6.38 9.74 6.14
C GLU A 59 7.85 10.14 6.22
N ILE A 60 8.15 11.19 6.98
CA ILE A 60 9.53 11.69 7.17
C ILE A 60 10.41 10.59 7.79
N ALA A 61 9.95 9.95 8.86
CA ALA A 61 10.70 8.91 9.55
C ALA A 61 10.93 7.67 8.67
N ALA A 62 9.93 7.25 7.89
CA ALA A 62 10.05 6.11 6.98
C ALA A 62 11.08 6.38 5.87
N ILE A 63 11.03 7.56 5.25
CA ILE A 63 11.99 7.97 4.21
C ILE A 63 13.40 8.05 4.80
N ALA A 64 13.56 8.64 5.99
CA ALA A 64 14.87 8.76 6.63
C ALA A 64 15.48 7.38 6.98
N ALA A 65 14.66 6.43 7.42
CA ALA A 65 15.12 5.11 7.85
C ALA A 65 15.38 4.14 6.68
N THR A 66 14.67 4.26 5.56
CA THR A 66 14.65 3.24 4.50
C THR A 66 14.88 3.77 3.08
N GLY A 67 14.75 5.08 2.86
CA GLY A 67 14.67 5.67 1.53
C GLY A 67 13.37 5.36 0.77
N ALA A 68 12.50 4.49 1.31
CA ALA A 68 11.27 4.09 0.64
C ALA A 68 10.25 5.23 0.68
N ARG A 69 9.73 5.58 -0.50
CA ARG A 69 8.73 6.64 -0.68
C ARG A 69 7.31 6.12 -0.45
N PRO A 70 6.35 6.99 -0.10
CA PRO A 70 4.94 6.61 -0.03
C PRO A 70 4.42 5.95 -1.31
N ASN A 71 3.61 4.92 -1.14
CA ASN A 71 2.84 4.31 -2.21
C ASN A 71 1.35 4.70 -2.11
N ILE A 72 0.54 4.21 -3.06
CA ILE A 72 -0.88 4.56 -3.12
C ILE A 72 -1.66 4.22 -1.84
N ASP A 73 -1.27 3.19 -1.09
CA ASP A 73 -1.95 2.80 0.15
C ASP A 73 -1.74 3.84 1.25
N PHE A 74 -0.54 4.41 1.34
CA PHE A 74 -0.26 5.51 2.25
C PHE A 74 -1.05 6.76 1.86
N ALA A 75 -1.11 7.08 0.56
CA ALA A 75 -1.87 8.23 0.09
C ALA A 75 -3.38 8.07 0.35
N LEU A 76 -3.94 6.87 0.21
CA LEU A 76 -5.33 6.57 0.61
C LEU A 76 -5.54 6.66 2.13
N ALA A 77 -4.54 6.28 2.94
CA ALA A 77 -4.59 6.45 4.38
C ALA A 77 -4.61 7.95 4.78
N VAL A 78 -3.82 8.79 4.09
CA VAL A 78 -3.85 10.25 4.27
C VAL A 78 -5.22 10.82 3.89
N LEU A 79 -5.74 10.48 2.71
CA LEU A 79 -7.04 10.93 2.21
C LEU A 79 -8.18 10.59 3.19
N THR A 80 -8.23 9.35 3.63
CA THR A 80 -9.35 8.88 4.46
C THR A 80 -9.29 9.45 5.87
N ARG A 81 -8.08 9.65 6.43
CA ARG A 81 -7.93 10.34 7.73
C ARG A 81 -8.25 11.82 7.64
N SER A 82 -7.86 12.52 6.57
CA SER A 82 -8.19 13.94 6.40
C SER A 82 -9.70 14.18 6.26
N LEU A 83 -10.43 13.20 5.73
CA LEU A 83 -11.88 13.22 5.59
C LEU A 83 -12.65 12.62 6.78
N GLY A 84 -11.96 12.12 7.82
CA GLY A 84 -12.60 11.50 8.99
C GLY A 84 -13.37 10.21 8.66
N LEU A 85 -12.96 9.48 7.62
CA LEU A 85 -13.63 8.26 7.17
C LEU A 85 -13.30 7.06 8.07
N PRO A 86 -14.15 6.00 8.05
CA PRO A 86 -13.91 4.76 8.78
C PRO A 86 -12.57 4.10 8.46
N ARG A 87 -12.05 3.28 9.38
CA ARG A 87 -10.72 2.65 9.30
C ARG A 87 -10.52 1.75 8.08
N ASP A 88 -11.60 1.16 7.59
CA ASP A 88 -11.67 0.27 6.42
C ASP A 88 -11.89 1.02 5.09
N ALA A 89 -12.17 2.33 5.14
CA ALA A 89 -12.39 3.16 3.96
C ALA A 89 -11.26 3.12 2.91
N PRO A 90 -9.94 3.07 3.27
CA PRO A 90 -8.88 2.96 2.27
C PRO A 90 -9.06 1.74 1.36
N PHE A 91 -9.43 0.60 1.95
CA PHE A 91 -9.65 -0.63 1.20
C PHE A 91 -10.89 -0.53 0.31
N HIS A 92 -11.99 0.06 0.80
CA HIS A 92 -13.19 0.26 0.01
C HIS A 92 -12.97 1.18 -1.19
N LEU A 93 -12.25 2.30 -1.00
CA LEU A 93 -11.89 3.21 -2.10
C LEU A 93 -10.97 2.53 -3.11
N PHE A 94 -9.98 1.77 -2.63
CA PHE A 94 -9.11 0.97 -3.50
C PHE A 94 -9.93 -0.03 -4.32
N ALA A 95 -10.78 -0.83 -3.68
CA ALA A 95 -11.57 -1.86 -4.34
C ALA A 95 -12.56 -1.26 -5.34
N LEU A 96 -13.20 -0.15 -4.99
CA LEU A 96 -14.09 0.58 -5.89
C LEU A 96 -13.33 1.05 -7.14
N GLY A 97 -12.19 1.71 -6.96
CA GLY A 97 -11.35 2.15 -8.09
C GLY A 97 -10.81 1.00 -8.93
N ARG A 98 -10.46 -0.13 -8.29
CA ARG A 98 -9.92 -1.30 -8.99
C ARG A 98 -10.99 -2.12 -9.72
N SER A 99 -12.25 -2.03 -9.29
CA SER A 99 -13.35 -2.81 -9.87
C SER A 99 -13.50 -2.60 -11.38
N VAL A 100 -13.28 -1.38 -11.87
CA VAL A 100 -13.30 -1.04 -13.30
C VAL A 100 -12.21 -1.82 -14.06
N GLY A 101 -10.98 -1.83 -13.55
CA GLY A 101 -9.88 -2.58 -14.15
C GLY A 101 -10.09 -4.09 -14.09
N TRP A 102 -10.64 -4.61 -12.99
CA TRP A 102 -10.99 -6.03 -12.87
C TRP A 102 -12.06 -6.44 -13.88
N ALA A 103 -13.11 -5.63 -14.05
CA ALA A 103 -14.15 -5.87 -15.05
C ALA A 103 -13.58 -5.84 -16.47
N ALA A 104 -12.72 -4.86 -16.78
CA ALA A 104 -12.05 -4.77 -18.08
C ALA A 104 -11.19 -6.01 -18.36
N HIS A 105 -10.32 -6.40 -17.44
CA HIS A 105 -9.49 -7.60 -17.59
C HIS A 105 -10.31 -8.89 -17.67
N MET A 106 -11.46 -8.96 -17.00
CA MET A 106 -12.38 -10.09 -17.13
C MET A 106 -12.93 -10.20 -18.56
N VAL A 107 -13.34 -9.08 -19.14
CA VAL A 107 -13.80 -9.03 -20.54
C VAL A 107 -12.66 -9.42 -21.50
N GLU A 108 -11.46 -8.88 -21.31
CA GLU A 108 -10.27 -9.25 -22.11
C GLU A 108 -9.98 -10.76 -22.04
N GLN A 109 -10.05 -11.34 -20.83
CA GLN A 109 -9.83 -12.77 -20.64
C GLN A 109 -10.88 -13.61 -21.38
N ILE A 110 -12.16 -13.22 -21.31
CA ILE A 110 -13.25 -13.89 -22.04
C ILE A 110 -13.00 -13.82 -23.55
N MET A 111 -12.63 -12.64 -24.07
CA MET A 111 -12.35 -12.44 -25.49
C MET A 111 -11.12 -13.21 -25.98
N SER A 112 -10.13 -13.43 -25.13
CA SER A 112 -8.93 -14.22 -25.48
C SER A 112 -9.23 -15.69 -25.80
N GLY A 113 -10.37 -16.22 -25.35
CA GLY A 113 -10.76 -17.62 -25.50
C GLY A 113 -9.81 -18.63 -24.84
N SER A 114 -8.81 -18.17 -24.09
CA SER A 114 -7.73 -18.99 -23.55
C SER A 114 -7.99 -19.34 -22.09
N ILE A 115 -7.72 -20.59 -21.72
CA ILE A 115 -7.86 -21.07 -20.33
C ILE A 115 -6.51 -20.94 -19.61
N ILE A 116 -6.51 -20.29 -18.45
CA ILE A 116 -5.36 -20.27 -17.54
C ILE A 116 -5.31 -21.61 -16.78
N ARG A 117 -4.38 -22.50 -17.17
CA ARG A 117 -4.21 -23.83 -16.56
C ARG A 117 -2.74 -24.14 -16.25
N PRO A 118 -2.16 -23.54 -15.20
CA PRO A 118 -0.79 -23.86 -14.78
C PRO A 118 -0.67 -25.31 -14.29
N ARG A 119 0.52 -25.91 -14.44
CA ARG A 119 0.85 -27.22 -13.88
C ARG A 119 1.80 -27.07 -12.70
N GLY A 120 1.53 -27.77 -11.61
CA GLY A 120 2.43 -27.87 -10.48
C GLY A 120 3.55 -28.88 -10.73
N ARG A 121 4.74 -28.63 -10.17
CA ARG A 121 5.81 -29.62 -10.04
C ARG A 121 5.67 -30.30 -8.67
N TYR A 122 5.58 -31.62 -8.64
CA TYR A 122 5.57 -32.38 -7.39
C TYR A 122 7.00 -32.52 -6.86
N GLU A 123 7.23 -32.12 -5.61
CA GLU A 123 8.53 -32.22 -4.92
C GLU A 123 8.44 -33.05 -3.63
N GLY A 124 7.34 -33.81 -3.46
CA GLY A 124 7.23 -34.74 -2.35
C GLY A 124 8.05 -36.00 -2.57
N LEU A 125 8.19 -36.79 -1.51
CA LEU A 125 8.77 -38.12 -1.60
C LEU A 125 7.85 -39.02 -2.43
N LEU A 126 8.41 -39.64 -3.47
CA LEU A 126 7.69 -40.66 -4.22
C LEU A 126 7.47 -41.90 -3.34
N PRO A 127 6.34 -42.62 -3.52
CA PRO A 127 6.06 -43.85 -2.80
C PRO A 127 7.10 -44.96 -3.07
#